data_AF-X1HCG8-F1
#
_entry.id   AF-X1HCG8-F1
#
_cell.length_a   1.000
_cell.length_b   1.000
_cell.length_c   1.000
_cell.angle_alpha   90.00
_cell.angle_beta   90.00
_cell.angle_gamma   90.00
#
_symmetry.space_group_name_H-M   'P 1'
#
loop_
_entity.id
_entity.type
_entity.pdbx_description
1 polymer ?
#
loop_
_entity_poly.entity_id
_entity_poly.type
_entity_poly.pdbx_seq_one_letter_code
_entity_poly.pdbx_strand_id
1 'polypeptide(L)'
;MCRAMMWRLEPLFDSEVSHILCRDTDHSPTIREREMAGRFVDSGKALHCIQDNPAHSVPMLGGMISFNVKETLKHIKANSVDELLSSADWDRSKLMEHGCDQHFMNRHLWPLLKNSSCLHSIKGNKIGASLLFPLIESKSVLDKCIPFMGTARCDFETWYKELRRLGYAENIKKIEQAEKETYIGQVFSHLNMDNACVNKRRVVLATDESANYYFFMPIVSILWQKYMGYCPIVMVVGTTKEWLDDPQKKLALEEARKIGAEIHFIPKMDGYRT
;
A
#
# COMPACT_ATOMS: atom_id res chain seq x y z
N MET A 1 -9.78 -14.26 -1.30
CA MET A 1 -9.62 -13.06 -0.45
C MET A 1 -10.55 -13.21 0.75
N CYS A 2 -10.29 -14.16 1.67
CA CYS A 2 -9.39 -14.05 2.82
C CYS A 2 -10.01 -13.23 3.96
N ARG A 3 -10.03 -13.80 5.17
CA ARG A 3 -10.73 -13.43 6.42
C ARG A 3 -10.84 -11.92 6.68
N ALA A 4 -11.75 -11.28 5.95
CA ALA A 4 -11.80 -9.84 5.71
C ALA A 4 -10.44 -9.24 5.29
N MET A 5 -10.39 -8.07 4.66
CA MET A 5 -9.12 -7.36 4.43
C MET A 5 -8.42 -6.89 5.73
N MET A 6 -8.78 -7.46 6.89
CA MET A 6 -8.34 -7.14 8.25
C MET A 6 -6.89 -7.50 8.52
N TRP A 7 -6.30 -8.40 7.73
CA TRP A 7 -4.88 -8.74 7.80
C TRP A 7 -3.98 -7.50 7.64
N ARG A 8 -4.46 -6.40 7.03
CA ARG A 8 -3.70 -5.15 6.93
C ARG A 8 -3.44 -4.48 8.27
N LEU A 9 -4.18 -4.89 9.30
CA LEU A 9 -4.00 -4.46 10.68
C LEU A 9 -3.03 -5.35 11.45
N GLU A 10 -2.57 -6.49 10.91
CA GLU A 10 -1.60 -7.36 11.61
C GLU A 10 -0.32 -6.63 12.01
N PRO A 11 0.28 -5.78 11.14
CA PRO A 11 1.49 -5.06 11.53
C PRO A 11 1.27 -4.05 12.66
N LEU A 12 0.02 -3.76 13.05
CA LEU A 12 -0.28 -2.87 14.18
C LEU A 12 0.21 -3.45 15.50
N PHE A 13 0.38 -4.76 15.56
CA PHE A 13 0.79 -5.48 16.76
C PHE A 13 2.27 -5.89 16.73
N ASP A 14 3.02 -5.47 15.71
CA ASP A 14 4.47 -5.65 15.63
C ASP A 14 5.21 -4.50 16.33
N SER A 15 5.99 -4.83 17.36
CA SER A 15 6.75 -3.85 18.17
C SER A 15 7.85 -3.13 17.38
N GLU A 16 8.29 -3.68 16.25
CA GLU A 16 9.28 -3.05 15.38
C GLU A 16 8.67 -2.05 14.40
N VAL A 17 7.34 -1.97 14.33
CA VAL A 17 6.61 -1.04 13.46
C VAL A 17 6.20 0.20 14.24
N SER A 18 6.57 1.36 13.70
CA SER A 18 6.19 2.68 14.20
C SER A 18 4.95 3.22 13.49
N HIS A 19 4.86 3.00 12.18
CA HIS A 19 3.79 3.54 11.33
C HIS A 19 3.43 2.54 10.26
N ILE A 20 2.14 2.46 9.93
CA ILE A 20 1.58 1.58 8.92
C ILE A 20 0.77 2.43 7.96
N LEU A 21 1.02 2.29 6.66
CA LEU A 21 0.18 2.86 5.60
C LEU A 21 -0.46 1.71 4.84
N CYS A 22 -1.78 1.59 4.84
CA CYS A 22 -2.46 0.58 4.02
C CYS A 22 -2.74 1.18 2.64
N ARG A 23 -2.26 0.56 1.57
CA ARG A 23 -2.42 1.04 0.19
C ARG A 23 -2.75 -0.12 -0.73
N ASP A 24 -3.60 0.15 -1.71
CA ASP A 24 -3.93 -0.83 -2.73
C ASP A 24 -2.76 -0.94 -3.73
N THR A 25 -2.48 -2.13 -4.24
CA THR A 25 -1.35 -2.35 -5.18
C THR A 25 -1.60 -1.78 -6.57
N ASP A 26 -2.84 -1.52 -6.93
CA ASP A 26 -3.21 -0.84 -8.16
C ASP A 26 -3.14 0.69 -8.04
N HIS A 27 -2.80 1.22 -6.86
CA HIS A 27 -2.61 2.64 -6.62
C HIS A 27 -1.13 3.01 -6.46
N SER A 28 -0.60 3.75 -7.44
CA SER A 28 0.76 4.28 -7.36
C SER A 28 0.84 5.54 -6.51
N PRO A 29 1.79 5.63 -5.56
CA PRO A 29 1.91 6.78 -4.68
C PRO A 29 2.09 8.08 -5.48
N THR A 30 1.48 9.14 -4.96
CA THR A 30 1.59 10.51 -5.49
C THR A 30 2.48 11.37 -4.60
N ILE A 31 3.01 12.47 -5.15
CA ILE A 31 3.74 13.48 -4.36
C ILE A 31 2.84 14.03 -3.25
N ARG A 32 1.56 14.25 -3.56
CA ARG A 32 0.55 14.70 -2.59
C ARG A 32 0.37 13.72 -1.45
N GLU A 33 0.30 12.41 -1.72
CA GLU A 33 0.22 11.40 -0.66
C GLU A 33 1.47 11.38 0.22
N ARG A 34 2.64 11.65 -0.36
CA ARG A 34 3.88 11.77 0.42
C ARG A 34 3.80 12.91 1.42
N GLU A 35 3.35 14.08 0.96
CA GLU A 35 3.17 15.25 1.82
C GLU A 35 2.13 14.98 2.92
N MET A 36 1.02 14.32 2.58
CA MET A 36 -0.01 13.92 3.55
C MET A 36 0.53 12.94 4.58
N ALA A 37 1.27 11.92 4.14
CA ALA A 37 1.93 10.96 5.03
C ALA A 37 2.97 11.64 5.95
N GLY A 38 3.74 12.60 5.43
CA GLY A 38 4.67 13.41 6.22
C GLY A 38 3.93 14.22 7.30
N ARG A 39 2.89 14.97 6.92
CA ARG A 39 2.06 15.73 7.87
C ARG A 39 1.43 14.84 8.93
N PHE A 40 1.01 13.64 8.57
CA PHE A 40 0.51 12.66 9.52
C PHE A 40 1.59 12.26 10.54
N VAL A 41 2.78 11.85 10.07
CA VAL A 41 3.89 11.49 10.95
C VAL A 41 4.24 12.63 11.90
N ASP A 42 4.37 13.85 11.38
CA ASP A 42 4.71 15.04 12.18
C ASP A 42 3.62 15.42 13.19
N SER A 43 2.36 15.09 12.90
CA SER A 43 1.25 15.39 13.80
C SER A 43 1.27 14.55 15.10
N GLY A 44 1.98 13.43 15.12
CA GLY A 44 2.00 12.49 16.25
C GLY A 44 0.65 11.82 16.55
N LYS A 45 -0.36 11.99 15.69
CA LYS A 45 -1.72 11.47 15.88
C LYS A 45 -1.80 9.96 15.65
N ALA A 46 -2.85 9.34 16.17
CA ALA A 46 -3.07 7.89 16.08
C ALA A 46 -3.40 7.43 14.67
N LEU A 47 -4.28 8.17 13.98
CA LEU A 47 -4.92 7.75 12.74
C LEU A 47 -4.72 8.79 11.64
N HIS A 48 -4.51 8.33 10.42
CA HIS A 48 -4.57 9.15 9.22
C HIS A 48 -5.51 8.56 8.19
N CYS A 49 -6.34 9.43 7.64
CA CYS A 49 -7.34 9.10 6.65
C CYS A 49 -7.22 10.06 5.48
N ILE A 50 -7.16 9.52 4.27
CA ILE A 50 -7.22 10.28 3.03
C ILE A 50 -8.56 10.00 2.35
N GLN A 51 -9.32 11.07 2.12
CA GLN A 51 -10.56 11.06 1.34
C GLN A 51 -10.33 11.88 0.08
N ASP A 52 -9.86 11.22 -0.96
CA ASP A 52 -9.45 11.79 -2.25
C ASP A 52 -10.45 11.54 -3.38
N ASN A 53 -11.71 11.22 -3.07
CA ASN A 53 -12.81 11.21 -4.03
C ASN A 53 -14.10 11.77 -3.37
N PRO A 54 -14.90 12.61 -4.05
CA PRO A 54 -16.22 13.02 -3.55
C PRO A 54 -17.17 11.86 -3.22
N ALA A 55 -17.00 10.70 -3.84
CA ALA A 55 -17.76 9.48 -3.54
C ALA A 55 -17.38 8.83 -2.20
N HIS A 56 -16.28 9.25 -1.56
CA HIS A 56 -15.87 8.74 -0.26
C HIS A 56 -16.76 9.32 0.85
N SER A 57 -17.73 8.52 1.30
CA SER A 57 -18.71 8.90 2.31
C SER A 57 -18.37 8.44 3.74
N VAL A 58 -17.27 7.68 3.91
CA VAL A 58 -16.85 7.14 5.21
C VAL A 58 -15.48 7.65 5.64
N PRO A 59 -15.25 7.87 6.95
CA PRO A 59 -13.97 8.35 7.48
C PRO A 59 -12.75 7.47 7.20
N MET A 60 -12.88 6.14 7.39
CA MET A 60 -11.78 5.20 7.21
C MET A 60 -12.00 4.41 5.91
N LEU A 61 -11.09 4.54 4.95
CA LEU A 61 -11.12 3.79 3.69
C LEU A 61 -10.02 2.76 3.67
N GLY A 62 -10.35 1.55 3.25
CA GLY A 62 -9.43 0.42 3.31
C GLY A 62 -8.03 0.67 2.75
N GLY A 63 -7.96 1.19 1.52
CA GLY A 63 -6.72 1.47 0.80
C GLY A 63 -6.11 2.84 1.08
N MET A 64 -6.69 3.66 1.97
CA MET A 64 -6.30 5.08 2.16
C MET A 64 -6.22 5.47 3.65
N ILE A 65 -5.79 4.53 4.48
CA ILE A 65 -5.63 4.70 5.93
C ILE A 65 -4.19 4.51 6.39
N SER A 66 -3.87 5.05 7.55
CA SER A 66 -2.56 4.87 8.18
C SER A 66 -2.66 4.97 9.69
N PHE A 67 -1.77 4.26 10.39
CA PHE A 67 -1.73 4.19 11.84
C PHE A 67 -0.34 4.54 12.36
N ASN A 68 -0.29 5.26 13.47
CA ASN A 68 0.89 5.40 14.31
C ASN A 68 0.75 4.36 15.41
N VAL A 69 1.51 3.27 15.30
CA VAL A 69 1.31 2.05 16.09
C VAL A 69 1.23 2.34 17.59
N LYS A 70 2.23 3.04 18.12
CA LYS A 70 2.31 3.35 19.55
C LYS A 70 1.14 4.19 20.01
N GLU A 71 0.72 5.18 19.23
CA GLU A 71 -0.39 6.05 19.61
C GLU A 71 -1.73 5.32 19.47
N THR A 72 -1.93 4.56 18.39
CA THR A 72 -3.13 3.75 18.16
C THR A 72 -3.38 2.75 19.28
N LEU A 73 -2.35 2.01 19.70
CA LEU A 73 -2.47 0.99 20.76
C LEU A 73 -2.83 1.56 22.14
N LYS A 74 -2.68 2.87 22.39
CA LYS A 74 -3.20 3.49 23.62
C LYS A 74 -4.72 3.53 23.67
N HIS A 75 -5.38 3.55 22.50
CA HIS A 75 -6.83 3.66 22.37
C HIS A 75 -7.49 2.29 22.17
N ILE A 76 -6.74 1.27 21.75
CA ILE A 76 -7.23 -0.08 21.47
C ILE A 76 -6.78 -1.03 22.58
N LYS A 77 -7.72 -1.81 23.12
CA LYS A 77 -7.44 -2.83 24.15
C LYS A 77 -7.36 -4.21 23.50
N ALA A 78 -6.34 -4.42 22.68
CA ALA A 78 -6.06 -5.69 22.02
C ALA A 78 -4.57 -5.85 21.75
N ASN A 79 -4.08 -7.08 21.71
CA ASN A 79 -2.70 -7.43 21.40
C ASN A 79 -2.56 -8.19 20.07
N SER A 80 -3.67 -8.43 19.37
CA SER A 80 -3.71 -9.08 18.06
C SER A 80 -4.98 -8.67 17.31
N VAL A 81 -5.00 -8.93 15.99
CA VAL A 81 -6.21 -8.73 15.16
C VAL A 81 -7.33 -9.65 15.65
N ASP A 82 -7.03 -10.89 16.04
CA ASP A 82 -8.03 -11.83 16.55
C ASP A 82 -8.65 -11.36 17.88
N GLU A 83 -7.85 -10.81 18.80
CA GLU A 83 -8.36 -10.22 20.04
C GLU A 83 -9.19 -8.96 19.75
N LEU A 84 -8.73 -8.11 18.83
CA LEU A 84 -9.45 -6.92 18.39
C LEU A 84 -10.84 -7.29 17.81
N LEU A 85 -10.89 -8.27 16.91
CA LEU A 85 -12.14 -8.77 16.33
C LEU A 85 -13.07 -9.37 17.39
N SER A 86 -12.51 -10.13 18.34
CA SER A 86 -13.29 -10.79 19.39
C SER A 86 -13.83 -9.79 20.43
N SER A 87 -13.08 -8.73 20.73
CA SER A 87 -13.48 -7.65 21.64
C SER A 87 -14.59 -6.75 21.08
N ALA A 88 -14.76 -6.73 19.76
CA ALA A 88 -15.66 -5.83 19.06
C ALA A 88 -17.10 -6.33 18.93
N ASP A 89 -17.46 -7.50 19.48
CA ASP A 89 -18.74 -8.19 19.21
C ASP A 89 -19.03 -8.26 17.70
N TRP A 90 -17.97 -8.48 16.90
CA TRP A 90 -18.07 -8.48 15.45
C TRP A 90 -18.59 -9.83 14.97
N ASP A 91 -19.68 -9.78 14.21
CA ASP A 91 -20.24 -10.96 13.55
C ASP A 91 -19.23 -11.51 12.53
N ARG A 92 -18.59 -12.62 12.89
CA ARG A 92 -17.58 -13.28 12.06
C ARG A 92 -18.14 -13.79 10.73
N SER A 93 -19.46 -13.99 10.61
CA SER A 93 -20.07 -14.34 9.32
C SER A 93 -19.91 -13.23 8.28
N LYS A 94 -19.73 -11.98 8.73
CA LYS A 94 -19.51 -10.81 7.86
C LYS A 94 -18.08 -10.67 7.35
N LEU A 95 -17.15 -11.52 7.80
CA LEU A 95 -15.77 -11.54 7.28
C LEU A 95 -15.70 -11.93 5.79
N MET A 96 -16.81 -12.40 5.23
CA MET A 96 -16.99 -12.74 3.81
C MET A 96 -17.59 -11.58 2.99
N GLU A 97 -18.02 -10.48 3.62
CA GLU A 97 -18.67 -9.38 2.91
C GLU A 97 -17.63 -8.44 2.28
N HIS A 98 -17.88 -7.98 1.06
CA HIS A 98 -17.05 -6.95 0.43
C HIS A 98 -17.06 -5.67 1.29
N GLY A 99 -15.88 -5.12 1.58
CA GLY A 99 -15.74 -3.92 2.42
C GLY A 99 -15.94 -4.16 3.93
N CYS A 100 -15.94 -5.41 4.38
CA CYS A 100 -16.09 -5.75 5.80
C CYS A 100 -15.01 -5.12 6.70
N ASP A 101 -13.78 -4.98 6.22
CA ASP A 101 -12.70 -4.26 6.89
C ASP A 101 -13.06 -2.79 7.09
N GLN A 102 -13.56 -2.14 6.05
CA GLN A 102 -14.00 -0.76 6.09
C GLN A 102 -15.17 -0.59 7.07
N HIS A 103 -16.14 -1.50 7.04
CA HIS A 103 -17.24 -1.51 7.99
C HIS A 103 -16.78 -1.70 9.43
N PHE A 104 -15.89 -2.66 9.68
CA PHE A 104 -15.31 -2.91 10.99
C PHE A 104 -14.59 -1.67 11.51
N MET A 105 -13.68 -1.12 10.71
CA MET A 105 -12.86 0.03 11.10
C MET A 105 -13.72 1.25 11.42
N ASN A 106 -14.71 1.58 10.59
CA ASN A 106 -15.60 2.71 10.85
C ASN A 106 -16.52 2.48 12.06
N ARG A 107 -16.92 1.24 12.35
CA ARG A 107 -17.78 0.93 13.49
C ARG A 107 -17.03 0.83 14.82
N HIS A 108 -15.82 0.29 14.81
CA HIS A 108 -15.11 -0.09 16.05
C HIS A 108 -13.82 0.69 16.29
N LEU A 109 -13.08 1.08 15.24
CA LEU A 109 -11.83 1.83 15.41
C LEU A 109 -12.06 3.35 15.35
N TRP A 110 -12.86 3.83 14.40
CA TRP A 110 -13.11 5.26 14.24
C TRP A 110 -13.62 5.95 15.52
N PRO A 111 -14.58 5.39 16.29
CA PRO A 111 -15.04 6.03 17.53
C PRO A 111 -13.93 6.24 18.57
N LEU A 112 -12.95 5.33 18.60
CA LEU A 112 -11.81 5.37 19.52
C LEU A 112 -10.73 6.36 19.04
N LEU A 113 -10.51 6.43 17.72
CA LEU A 113 -9.36 7.13 17.13
C LEU A 113 -9.69 8.53 16.59
N LYS A 114 -10.96 8.88 16.38
CA LYS A 114 -11.36 10.15 15.72
C LYS A 114 -10.78 11.40 16.37
N ASN A 115 -10.64 11.41 17.69
CA ASN A 115 -10.10 12.55 18.45
C ASN A 115 -8.57 12.68 18.31
N SER A 116 -7.90 11.64 17.84
CA SER A 116 -6.47 11.60 17.51
C SER A 116 -6.30 11.25 16.01
N SER A 117 -6.99 12.00 15.14
CA SER A 117 -6.98 11.76 13.68
C SER A 117 -6.46 12.94 12.85
N CYS A 118 -5.71 12.61 11.80
CA CYS A 118 -5.26 13.50 10.73
C CYS A 118 -6.08 13.19 9.48
N LEU A 119 -7.05 14.04 9.15
CA LEU A 119 -7.97 13.83 8.02
C LEU A 119 -7.63 14.78 6.88
N HIS A 120 -7.43 14.22 5.68
CA HIS A 120 -7.32 14.99 4.45
C HIS A 120 -8.53 14.72 3.56
N SER A 121 -9.32 15.77 3.24
CA SER A 121 -10.47 15.67 2.33
C SER A 121 -10.34 16.65 1.16
N ILE A 122 -10.93 16.35 -0.01
CA ILE A 122 -10.88 17.22 -1.20
C ILE A 122 -11.78 18.46 -1.12
N LYS A 123 -12.00 19.07 0.05
CA LYS A 123 -12.47 20.46 0.03
C LYS A 123 -11.29 21.38 -0.34
N GLY A 124 -10.91 21.38 -1.62
CA GLY A 124 -10.25 22.53 -2.26
C GLY A 124 -8.91 22.32 -3.01
N ASN A 125 -8.24 21.17 -2.97
CA ASN A 125 -6.89 21.07 -3.56
C ASN A 125 -6.81 20.14 -4.78
N LYS A 126 -6.28 20.70 -5.88
CA LYS A 126 -6.01 20.05 -7.17
C LYS A 126 -5.25 18.74 -6.98
N ILE A 127 -5.55 17.78 -7.85
CA ILE A 127 -4.95 16.43 -7.88
C ILE A 127 -3.43 16.58 -8.02
N GLY A 128 -2.66 15.98 -7.10
CA GLY A 128 -1.22 15.86 -7.27
C GLY A 128 -0.93 14.77 -8.30
N ALA A 129 0.01 14.99 -9.21
CA ALA A 129 0.39 13.96 -10.19
C ALA A 129 0.88 12.69 -9.45
N SER A 130 0.40 11.51 -9.85
CA SER A 130 0.98 10.23 -9.41
C SER A 130 2.32 10.05 -10.05
N LEU A 131 3.24 9.41 -9.33
CA LEU A 131 4.55 9.04 -9.84
C LEU A 131 4.45 8.15 -11.08
N LEU A 132 3.32 7.46 -11.31
CA LEU A 132 3.06 6.64 -12.49
C LEU A 132 1.71 6.90 -13.17
N PHE A 133 1.03 8.03 -12.93
CA PHE A 133 -0.37 8.24 -13.38
C PHE A 133 -0.66 7.82 -14.85
N PRO A 134 0.23 8.02 -15.84
CA PRO A 134 -0.05 7.60 -17.22
C PRO A 134 0.21 6.11 -17.54
N LEU A 135 0.72 5.29 -16.61
CA LEU A 135 0.99 3.86 -16.83
C LEU A 135 -0.20 2.96 -16.50
N ILE A 136 -0.99 3.33 -15.48
CA ILE A 136 -2.05 2.47 -14.93
C ILE A 136 -3.36 2.62 -15.71
N GLU A 137 -3.67 3.80 -16.26
CA GLU A 137 -4.91 4.00 -17.03
C GLU A 137 -4.90 3.33 -18.41
N SER A 138 -3.73 2.94 -18.90
CA SER A 138 -3.60 2.24 -20.17
C SER A 138 -3.72 0.73 -19.98
N LYS A 139 -4.95 0.23 -19.86
CA LYS A 139 -5.25 -1.22 -19.95
C LYS A 139 -4.55 -1.88 -21.14
N SER A 140 -4.38 -1.11 -22.23
CA SER A 140 -3.67 -1.51 -23.44
C SER A 140 -2.17 -1.82 -23.27
N VAL A 141 -1.50 -1.27 -22.25
CA VAL A 141 -0.09 -1.56 -21.93
C VAL A 141 0.01 -2.81 -21.06
N LEU A 142 -0.86 -2.96 -20.06
CA LEU A 142 -0.97 -4.18 -19.25
C LEU A 142 -1.21 -5.43 -20.11
N ASP A 143 -2.20 -5.38 -21.00
CA ASP A 143 -2.56 -6.48 -21.89
C ASP A 143 -1.40 -6.89 -22.82
N LYS A 144 -0.51 -5.94 -23.15
CA LYS A 144 0.69 -6.19 -23.95
C LYS A 144 1.86 -6.71 -23.13
N CYS A 145 1.95 -6.40 -21.84
CA CYS A 145 3.08 -6.77 -20.99
C CYS A 145 2.88 -8.09 -20.25
N ILE A 146 1.66 -8.38 -19.76
CA ILE A 146 1.34 -9.60 -18.99
C ILE A 146 1.80 -10.88 -19.71
N PRO A 147 1.58 -11.07 -21.03
CA PRO A 147 1.96 -12.32 -21.71
C PRO A 147 3.47 -12.60 -21.73
N PHE A 148 4.32 -11.58 -21.52
CA PHE A 148 5.77 -11.72 -21.58
C PHE A 148 6.42 -11.86 -20.21
N MET A 149 5.70 -11.60 -19.11
CA MET A 149 6.22 -11.78 -17.76
C MET A 149 6.63 -13.24 -17.52
N GLY A 150 7.75 -13.43 -16.81
CA GLY A 150 8.25 -14.76 -16.44
C GLY A 150 8.88 -15.54 -17.61
N THR A 151 8.99 -14.94 -18.80
CA THR A 151 9.72 -15.55 -19.93
C THR A 151 11.19 -15.15 -19.90
N ALA A 152 12.07 -15.98 -20.48
CA ALA A 152 13.52 -15.70 -20.58
C ALA A 152 13.87 -14.41 -21.35
N ARG A 153 12.88 -13.75 -21.99
CA ARG A 153 13.04 -12.51 -22.76
C ARG A 153 12.59 -11.24 -22.02
N CYS A 154 12.09 -11.37 -20.79
CA CYS A 154 11.52 -10.25 -20.04
C CYS A 154 11.88 -10.36 -18.54
N ASP A 155 13.08 -9.91 -18.19
CA ASP A 155 13.40 -9.60 -16.80
C ASP A 155 12.85 -8.21 -16.41
N PHE A 156 12.69 -7.98 -15.10
CA PHE A 156 12.14 -6.74 -14.56
C PHE A 156 12.91 -5.50 -15.01
N GLU A 157 14.21 -5.62 -15.22
CA GLU A 157 15.06 -4.50 -15.63
C GLU A 157 14.85 -4.13 -17.10
N THR A 158 14.74 -5.13 -17.98
CA THR A 158 14.36 -4.98 -19.39
C THR A 158 12.96 -4.39 -19.49
N TRP A 159 12.05 -4.82 -18.62
CA TRP A 159 10.69 -4.29 -18.55
C TRP A 159 10.63 -2.84 -18.05
N TYR A 160 11.38 -2.49 -16.99
CA TYR A 160 11.50 -1.10 -16.52
C TYR A 160 12.15 -0.19 -17.58
N LYS A 161 13.14 -0.71 -18.33
CA LYS A 161 13.73 -0.02 -19.49
C LYS A 161 12.72 0.16 -20.63
N GLU A 162 11.86 -0.83 -20.87
CA GLU A 162 10.80 -0.75 -21.89
C GLU A 162 9.71 0.25 -21.51
N LEU A 163 9.33 0.33 -20.23
CA LEU A 163 8.50 1.42 -19.72
C LEU A 163 9.17 2.78 -19.93
N ARG A 164 10.49 2.92 -19.72
CA ARG A 164 11.20 4.16 -20.07
C ARG A 164 11.13 4.45 -21.57
N ARG A 165 11.26 3.42 -22.42
CA ARG A 165 11.31 3.50 -23.89
C ARG A 165 9.96 3.86 -24.51
N LEU A 166 8.84 3.36 -23.98
CA LEU A 166 7.48 3.56 -24.51
C LEU A 166 6.91 4.99 -24.29
N GLY A 167 7.76 5.99 -24.05
CA GLY A 167 7.39 7.41 -24.04
C GLY A 167 7.25 8.04 -22.65
N TYR A 168 7.62 7.34 -21.57
CA TYR A 168 7.43 7.82 -20.20
C TYR A 168 8.67 8.55 -19.62
N ALA A 169 9.74 8.67 -20.42
CA ALA A 169 10.98 9.37 -20.07
C ALA A 169 10.76 10.84 -19.68
N GLU A 170 9.75 11.52 -20.21
CA GLU A 170 9.46 12.92 -19.90
C GLU A 170 8.80 13.09 -18.52
N ASN A 171 7.96 12.15 -18.09
CA ASN A 171 7.39 12.16 -16.73
C ASN A 171 8.42 11.75 -15.69
N ILE A 172 9.29 10.79 -16.01
CA ILE A 172 10.43 10.43 -15.16
C ILE A 172 11.39 11.63 -15.03
N LYS A 173 11.68 12.34 -16.13
CA LYS A 173 12.44 13.60 -16.09
C LYS A 173 11.73 14.67 -15.27
N LYS A 174 10.40 14.82 -15.35
CA LYS A 174 9.63 15.76 -14.51
C LYS A 174 9.68 15.38 -13.03
N ILE A 175 9.71 14.10 -12.68
CA ILE A 175 9.92 13.62 -11.31
C ILE A 175 11.35 13.94 -10.86
N GLU A 176 12.36 13.57 -11.65
CA GLU A 176 13.79 13.84 -11.39
C GLU A 176 14.11 15.35 -11.38
N GLN A 177 13.33 16.17 -12.09
CA GLN A 177 13.46 17.62 -12.12
C GLN A 177 12.68 18.28 -10.98
N ALA A 178 11.49 17.78 -10.62
CA ALA A 178 10.81 18.16 -9.38
C ALA A 178 11.66 17.79 -8.13
N GLU A 179 12.42 16.69 -8.19
CA GLU A 179 13.44 16.34 -7.18
C GLU A 179 14.52 17.43 -7.02
N LYS A 180 14.89 18.09 -8.12
CA LYS A 180 15.92 19.14 -8.15
C LYS A 180 15.39 20.55 -7.90
N GLU A 181 14.15 20.85 -8.30
CA GLU A 181 13.61 22.22 -8.37
C GLU A 181 12.59 22.55 -7.26
N THR A 182 12.01 21.56 -6.58
CA THR A 182 11.01 21.80 -5.53
C THR A 182 11.59 21.70 -4.13
N TYR A 183 10.90 22.33 -3.16
CA TYR A 183 11.02 22.20 -1.70
C TYR A 183 11.26 20.75 -1.21
N ILE A 184 10.82 19.78 -2.01
CA ILE A 184 11.23 18.38 -2.07
C ILE A 184 12.72 18.13 -1.75
N GLY A 185 13.70 18.80 -2.38
CA GLY A 185 15.12 18.57 -2.11
C GLY A 185 15.55 19.00 -0.69
N GLN A 186 14.92 20.06 -0.16
CA GLN A 186 15.14 20.52 1.21
C GLN A 186 14.42 19.62 2.24
N VAL A 187 13.21 19.13 1.93
CA VAL A 187 12.46 18.17 2.74
C VAL A 187 13.12 16.78 2.74
N PHE A 188 13.75 16.37 1.63
CA PHE A 188 14.46 15.09 1.51
C PHE A 188 15.81 15.10 2.23
N SER A 189 16.43 16.27 2.41
CA SER A 189 17.64 16.39 3.24
C SER A 189 17.40 15.98 4.71
N HIS A 190 16.16 16.06 5.20
CA HIS A 190 15.77 15.67 6.56
C HIS A 190 15.28 14.23 6.68
N LEU A 191 14.96 13.58 5.56
CA LEU A 191 14.59 12.16 5.49
C LEU A 191 15.79 11.38 4.95
N ASN A 192 16.76 11.19 5.82
CA ASN A 192 18.04 10.52 5.54
C ASN A 192 17.81 9.21 4.75
N MET A 193 18.12 9.26 3.44
CA MET A 193 17.84 8.19 2.47
C MET A 193 18.88 7.06 2.48
N ASP A 194 19.94 7.20 3.28
CA ASP A 194 21.09 6.29 3.28
C ASP A 194 20.92 5.01 4.11
N ASN A 195 19.73 4.73 4.66
CA ASN A 195 19.51 3.52 5.45
C ASN A 195 18.52 2.56 4.77
N ALA A 196 19.09 1.62 4.02
CA ALA A 196 18.45 0.35 3.70
C ALA A 196 17.84 -0.28 4.97
N CYS A 197 16.56 -0.66 4.94
CA CYS A 197 15.88 -1.51 5.93
C CYS A 197 15.87 -1.11 7.43
N VAL A 198 16.36 0.07 7.85
CA VAL A 198 16.31 0.50 9.27
C VAL A 198 15.01 1.24 9.63
N ASN A 199 14.19 1.62 8.64
CA ASN A 199 13.06 2.49 8.90
C ASN A 199 11.89 1.69 9.47
N LYS A 200 11.48 1.94 10.73
CA LYS A 200 10.30 1.34 11.41
C LYS A 200 8.96 1.70 10.73
N ARG A 201 8.96 2.29 9.55
CA ARG A 201 7.76 2.71 8.82
C ARG A 201 7.45 1.68 7.76
N ARG A 202 6.22 1.17 7.75
CA ARG A 202 5.75 0.13 6.85
C ARG A 202 4.66 0.67 5.94
N VAL A 203 4.68 0.24 4.68
CA VAL A 203 3.49 0.28 3.82
C VAL A 203 3.00 -1.16 3.68
N VAL A 204 1.72 -1.36 3.84
CA VAL A 204 1.05 -2.65 3.70
C VAL A 204 0.32 -2.63 2.37
N LEU A 205 0.72 -3.54 1.49
CA LEU A 205 0.18 -3.75 0.16
C LEU A 205 -0.54 -5.10 0.11
N ALA A 206 -1.65 -5.17 -0.61
CA ALA A 206 -2.39 -6.42 -0.84
C ALA A 206 -2.24 -6.88 -2.28
N THR A 207 -2.05 -8.17 -2.53
CA THR A 207 -2.26 -8.69 -3.88
C THR A 207 -2.88 -10.08 -3.84
N ASP A 208 -3.66 -10.39 -4.87
CA ASP A 208 -4.20 -11.71 -5.09
C ASP A 208 -3.62 -12.35 -6.36
N GLU A 209 -4.23 -13.45 -6.81
CA GLU A 209 -3.75 -14.19 -7.97
C GLU A 209 -4.11 -13.57 -9.32
N SER A 210 -4.79 -12.42 -9.32
CA SER A 210 -5.08 -11.66 -10.53
C SER A 210 -3.82 -10.97 -11.03
N ALA A 211 -3.51 -11.19 -12.31
CA ALA A 211 -2.42 -10.48 -12.98
C ALA A 211 -2.59 -8.96 -12.93
N ASN A 212 -3.82 -8.45 -12.82
CA ASN A 212 -4.05 -7.02 -12.69
C ASN A 212 -3.52 -6.43 -11.37
N TYR A 213 -3.29 -7.25 -10.33
CA TYR A 213 -2.78 -6.79 -9.04
C TYR A 213 -1.32 -7.19 -8.85
N TYR A 214 -0.97 -8.46 -9.04
CA TYR A 214 0.39 -8.91 -8.74
C TYR A 214 1.42 -8.35 -9.73
N PHE A 215 0.99 -7.96 -10.93
CA PHE A 215 1.83 -7.25 -11.89
C PHE A 215 2.37 -5.94 -11.30
N PHE A 216 1.54 -5.20 -10.57
CA PHE A 216 1.92 -3.91 -10.01
C PHE A 216 2.71 -4.01 -8.71
N MET A 217 2.64 -5.15 -8.02
CA MET A 217 3.23 -5.34 -6.70
C MET A 217 4.71 -4.93 -6.64
N PRO A 218 5.64 -5.39 -7.51
CA PRO A 218 7.05 -5.00 -7.41
C PRO A 218 7.25 -3.51 -7.68
N ILE A 219 6.49 -2.96 -8.62
CA ILE A 219 6.56 -1.55 -9.04
C ILE A 219 6.13 -0.64 -7.89
N VAL A 220 4.97 -0.91 -7.30
CA VAL A 220 4.44 -0.11 -6.19
C VAL A 220 5.33 -0.27 -4.96
N SER A 221 5.90 -1.46 -4.75
CA SER A 221 6.89 -1.69 -3.68
C SER A 221 8.13 -0.82 -3.84
N ILE A 222 8.75 -0.75 -5.02
CA ILE A 222 9.92 0.13 -5.24
C ILE A 222 9.55 1.59 -5.10
N LEU A 223 8.35 2.00 -5.52
CA LEU A 223 7.91 3.38 -5.36
C LEU A 223 7.81 3.78 -3.89
N TRP A 224 7.15 2.97 -3.08
CA TRP A 224 7.02 3.23 -1.66
C TRP A 224 8.36 3.15 -0.93
N GLN A 225 9.22 2.20 -1.28
CA GLN A 225 10.51 2.09 -0.64
C GLN A 225 11.44 3.25 -1.03
N LYS A 226 11.74 3.37 -2.32
CA LYS A 226 12.76 4.29 -2.82
C LYS A 226 12.29 5.74 -2.77
N TYR A 227 11.03 6.01 -3.06
CA TYR A 227 10.54 7.40 -3.18
C TYR A 227 9.68 7.83 -2.00
N MET A 228 9.17 6.92 -1.17
CA MET A 228 8.38 7.33 0.01
C MET A 228 9.12 7.05 1.32
N GLY A 229 10.16 6.19 1.30
CA GLY A 229 10.94 5.82 2.48
C GLY A 229 10.24 4.81 3.40
N TYR A 230 9.25 4.07 2.89
CA TYR A 230 8.49 3.06 3.64
C TYR A 230 8.89 1.64 3.20
N CYS A 231 9.16 0.76 4.15
CA CYS A 231 9.46 -0.64 3.83
C CYS A 231 8.16 -1.38 3.48
N PRO A 232 8.04 -2.01 2.30
CA PRO A 232 6.82 -2.71 1.93
C PRO A 232 6.66 -4.03 2.68
N ILE A 233 5.46 -4.26 3.21
CA ILE A 233 4.94 -5.57 3.58
C ILE A 233 3.87 -5.90 2.55
N VAL A 234 4.08 -6.97 1.79
CA VAL A 234 3.11 -7.43 0.80
C VAL A 234 2.41 -8.68 1.31
N MET A 235 1.10 -8.56 1.35
CA MET A 235 0.17 -9.56 1.81
C MET A 235 -0.42 -10.25 0.59
N VAL A 236 -0.08 -11.51 0.43
CA VAL A 236 -0.22 -12.28 -0.80
C VAL A 236 -1.26 -13.38 -0.59
N VAL A 237 -2.37 -13.34 -1.33
CA VAL A 237 -3.42 -14.37 -1.23
C VAL A 237 -2.97 -15.67 -1.91
N GLY A 238 -3.09 -16.78 -1.20
CA GLY A 238 -2.73 -18.12 -1.65
C GLY A 238 -1.59 -18.71 -0.84
N THR A 239 -1.03 -19.79 -1.36
CA THR A 239 0.09 -20.51 -0.75
C THR A 239 1.39 -20.19 -1.47
N THR A 240 2.52 -20.36 -0.78
CA THR A 240 3.85 -20.26 -1.38
C THR A 240 3.99 -21.14 -2.62
N LYS A 241 3.44 -22.36 -2.57
CA LYS A 241 3.49 -23.30 -3.69
C LYS A 241 2.74 -22.79 -4.91
N GLU A 242 1.49 -22.35 -4.75
CA GLU A 242 0.67 -21.82 -5.85
C GLU A 242 1.33 -20.64 -6.58
N TRP A 243 2.07 -19.81 -5.84
CA TRP A 243 2.79 -18.69 -6.41
C TRP A 243 4.13 -19.06 -7.05
N LEU A 244 4.84 -20.06 -6.52
CA LEU A 244 6.12 -20.49 -7.08
C LEU A 244 5.97 -21.40 -8.31
N ASP A 245 4.83 -22.11 -8.42
CA ASP A 245 4.53 -23.00 -9.55
C ASP A 245 4.12 -22.21 -10.83
N ASP A 246 3.74 -20.93 -10.69
CA ASP A 246 3.41 -20.03 -11.79
C ASP A 246 4.61 -19.09 -12.09
N PRO A 247 5.18 -19.10 -13.31
CA PRO A 247 6.35 -18.28 -13.64
C PRO A 247 6.14 -16.76 -13.48
N GLN A 248 4.94 -16.24 -13.72
CA GLN A 248 4.65 -14.81 -13.63
C GLN A 248 4.55 -14.37 -12.17
N LYS A 249 3.80 -15.13 -11.37
CA LYS A 249 3.67 -14.91 -9.93
C LYS A 249 5.02 -15.06 -9.23
N LYS A 250 5.80 -16.07 -9.60
CA LYS A 250 7.15 -16.29 -9.08
C LYS A 250 8.06 -15.10 -9.38
N LEU A 251 8.09 -14.61 -10.62
CA LEU A 251 8.88 -13.44 -10.99
C LEU A 251 8.47 -12.22 -10.15
N ALA A 252 7.16 -11.94 -10.04
CA ALA A 252 6.67 -10.81 -9.25
C ALA A 252 7.14 -10.91 -7.79
N LEU A 253 7.03 -12.08 -7.15
CA LEU A 253 7.52 -12.28 -5.78
C LEU A 253 9.03 -12.08 -5.64
N GLU A 254 9.81 -12.62 -6.57
CA GLU A 254 11.27 -12.49 -6.54
C GLU A 254 11.70 -11.04 -6.69
N GLU A 255 11.05 -10.27 -7.58
CA GLU A 255 11.35 -8.85 -7.77
C GLU A 255 10.94 -8.02 -6.55
N ALA A 256 9.76 -8.25 -5.97
CA ALA A 256 9.37 -7.59 -4.72
C ALA A 256 10.37 -7.89 -3.58
N ARG A 257 10.84 -9.13 -3.46
CA ARG A 257 11.86 -9.51 -2.47
C ARG A 257 13.23 -8.89 -2.73
N LYS A 258 13.66 -8.75 -3.99
CA LYS A 258 14.92 -8.05 -4.34
C LYS A 258 14.89 -6.58 -3.90
N ILE A 259 13.71 -5.96 -3.93
CA ILE A 259 13.48 -4.61 -3.41
C ILE A 259 13.47 -4.61 -1.88
N GLY A 260 13.47 -5.76 -1.20
CA GLY A 260 13.42 -5.85 0.27
C GLY A 260 11.99 -5.76 0.81
N ALA A 261 10.98 -6.05 -0.01
CA ALA A 261 9.62 -6.22 0.48
C ALA A 261 9.50 -7.51 1.30
N GLU A 262 8.83 -7.42 2.45
CA GLU A 262 8.49 -8.55 3.30
C GLU A 262 7.22 -9.21 2.76
N ILE A 263 7.26 -10.52 2.48
CA ILE A 263 6.15 -11.24 1.86
C ILE A 263 5.46 -12.13 2.88
N HIS A 264 4.16 -11.92 3.06
CA HIS A 264 3.30 -12.70 3.94
C HIS A 264 2.20 -13.39 3.14
N PHE A 265 2.09 -14.71 3.25
CA PHE A 265 1.06 -15.48 2.57
C PHE A 265 -0.20 -15.59 3.43
N ILE A 266 -1.35 -15.37 2.81
CA ILE A 266 -2.66 -15.43 3.46
C ILE A 266 -3.50 -16.54 2.80
N PRO A 267 -4.03 -17.49 3.57
CA PRO A 267 -4.80 -18.59 3.02
C PRO A 267 -6.10 -18.10 2.37
N LYS A 268 -6.49 -18.73 1.25
CA LYS A 268 -7.80 -18.51 0.61
C LYS A 268 -8.92 -18.90 1.58
N MET A 269 -10.04 -18.18 1.52
CA MET A 269 -11.27 -18.57 2.20
C MET A 269 -12.29 -19.06 1.19
N ASP A 270 -12.91 -20.19 1.48
CA ASP A 270 -13.96 -20.79 0.66
C ASP A 270 -15.18 -19.87 0.56
N GLY A 271 -15.72 -19.71 -0.65
CA GLY A 271 -16.96 -18.96 -0.90
C GLY A 271 -16.79 -17.46 -1.18
N TYR A 272 -15.60 -16.88 -1.04
CA TYR A 272 -15.36 -15.48 -1.41
C TYR A 272 -14.92 -15.35 -2.88
N ARG A 273 -15.58 -14.47 -3.64
CA ARG A 273 -15.17 -14.10 -5.01
C ARG A 273 -14.77 -12.62 -5.03
N THR A 274 -13.62 -12.34 -5.63
CA THR A 274 -13.10 -11.00 -5.94
C THR A 274 -13.78 -10.44 -7.17
#